data_AF-A0A1F7XLH4-F1
#
_entry.id   AF-A0A1F7XLH4-F1
#
_cell.length_a   1.000
_cell.length_b   1.000
_cell.length_c   1.000
_cell.angle_alpha   90.00
_cell.angle_beta   90.00
_cell.angle_gamma   90.00
#
_symmetry.space_group_name_H-M   'P 1'
#
loop_
_entity.id
_entity.type
_entity.pdbx_description
1 polymer ?
#
loop_
_entity_poly.entity_id
_entity_poly.type
_entity_poly.pdbx_seq_one_letter_code
_entity_poly.pdbx_strand_id
1 'polypeptide(L)' 'MNSDSPVAKLIDTFLQRGGRIDKYYLRGTNQSKRSLVYLHGWFSGQNIKSAILKAFGKV' A
#
# COMPACT_ATOMS: atom_id res chain seq x y z
N MET A 1 5.32 -5.31 -17.49
CA MET A 1 5.03 -5.46 -16.05
C MET A 1 4.00 -6.57 -15.91
N ASN A 2 4.37 -7.75 -15.41
CA ASN A 2 3.41 -8.82 -15.14
C ASN A 2 2.73 -8.55 -13.79
N SER A 3 1.53 -7.99 -13.84
CA SER A 3 0.78 -7.51 -12.68
C SER A 3 -0.29 -8.51 -12.22
N ASP A 4 0.10 -9.78 -11.99
CA ASP A 4 -0.83 -10.80 -11.49
C ASP A 4 -0.81 -10.97 -9.96
N SER A 5 0.02 -10.19 -9.24
CA SER A 5 -0.01 -10.21 -7.78
C SER A 5 -1.21 -9.41 -7.25
N PRO A 6 -2.04 -9.99 -6.35
CA PRO A 6 -3.13 -9.27 -5.68
C PRO A 6 -2.68 -7.99 -4.97
N VAL A 7 -1.42 -7.91 -4.53
CA VAL A 7 -0.85 -6.73 -3.90
C VAL A 7 -0.61 -5.61 -4.92
N ALA A 8 -0.18 -5.94 -6.14
CA ALA A 8 0.02 -4.94 -7.20
C ALA A 8 -1.31 -4.25 -7.57
N LYS A 9 -2.38 -5.03 -7.78
CA LYS A 9 -3.73 -4.48 -8.02
C LYS A 9 -4.22 -3.59 -6.87
N LEU A 10 -3.91 -3.96 -5.63
CA LEU A 10 -4.26 -3.18 -4.45
C LEU A 10 -3.50 -1.84 -4.40
N ILE A 11 -2.19 -1.86 -4.71
CA ILE A 11 -1.36 -0.67 -4.81
C ILE A 11 -1.89 0.25 -5.93
N ASP A 12 -2.17 -0.29 -7.11
CA ASP A 12 -2.69 0.49 -8.24
C ASP A 12 -4.01 1.16 -7.89
N THR A 13 -4.94 0.41 -7.27
CA THR A 13 -6.23 0.95 -6.80
C THR A 13 -6.02 2.05 -5.76
N PHE A 14 -5.06 1.88 -4.85
CA PHE A 14 -4.73 2.89 -3.83
C PHE A 14 -4.19 4.17 -4.44
N LEU A 15 -3.28 4.07 -5.42
CA LEU A 15 -2.74 5.23 -6.14
C LEU A 15 -3.81 5.95 -6.95
N GLN A 16 -4.72 5.21 -7.62
CA GLN A 16 -5.86 5.78 -8.35
C GLN A 16 -6.82 6.58 -7.46
N ARG A 17 -6.90 6.23 -6.16
CA ARG A 17 -7.70 6.97 -5.16
C ARG A 17 -6.98 8.21 -4.59
N GLY A 18 -5.80 8.55 -5.09
CA GLY A 18 -4.98 9.67 -4.60
C GLY A 18 -4.04 9.30 -3.45
N GLY A 19 -3.92 8.00 -3.16
CA GLY A 19 -3.02 7.48 -2.14
C GLY A 19 -1.55 7.73 -2.48
N ARG A 20 -0.73 7.96 -1.45
CA ARG A 20 0.72 8.14 -1.59
C ARG A 20 1.46 7.09 -0.78
N ILE A 21 2.47 6.49 -1.41
CA ILE A 21 3.29 5.42 -0.83
C ILE A 21 4.75 5.79 -1.11
N ASP A 22 5.63 5.62 -0.13
CA ASP A 22 7.07 5.73 -0.38
C ASP A 22 7.54 4.61 -1.33
N LYS A 23 8.30 4.98 -2.36
CA LYS A 23 8.91 4.03 -3.32
C LYS A 23 9.75 2.94 -2.64
N TYR A 24 10.27 3.20 -1.43
CA TYR A 24 10.93 2.22 -0.57
C TYR A 24 10.04 0.99 -0.37
N TYR A 25 8.74 1.17 -0.09
CA TYR A 25 7.80 0.08 0.18
C TYR A 25 7.29 -0.61 -1.09
N LEU A 26 7.43 0.01 -2.27
CA LEU A 26 7.04 -0.59 -3.55
C LEU A 26 8.01 -1.70 -4.00
N ARG A 27 9.25 -1.70 -3.50
CA ARG A 27 10.23 -2.75 -3.77
C ARG A 27 9.77 -4.06 -3.14
N GLY A 28 9.75 -5.15 -3.90
CA GLY A 28 9.24 -6.45 -3.44
C GLY A 28 9.86 -6.93 -2.11
N THR A 29 11.15 -6.68 -1.89
CA THR A 29 11.87 -7.01 -0.65
C THR A 29 11.44 -6.20 0.58
N ASN A 30 10.70 -5.11 0.40
CA ASN A 30 10.25 -4.21 1.45
C ASN A 30 8.74 -4.24 1.66
N GLN A 31 7.96 -4.90 0.80
CA GLN A 31 6.50 -4.95 0.92
C GLN A 31 6.04 -5.63 2.21
N SER A 32 6.84 -6.55 2.77
CA SER A 32 6.58 -7.22 4.04
C SER A 32 6.97 -6.40 5.28
N LYS A 33 7.66 -5.26 5.11
CA LYS A 33 8.12 -4.41 6.22
C LYS A 33 7.02 -3.46 6.66
N ARG A 34 7.10 -3.02 7.92
CA ARG A 34 6.22 -1.99 8.48
C ARG A 34 6.19 -0.78 7.55
N SER A 35 4.99 -0.42 7.11
CA SER A 35 4.76 0.55 6.05
C SER A 35 3.88 1.70 6.54
N LEU A 36 4.13 2.89 5.99
CA LEU A 36 3.33 4.09 6.20
C LEU A 36 2.81 4.58 4.84
N VAL A 37 1.50 4.82 4.75
CA VAL A 37 0.86 5.33 3.53
C VAL A 37 -0.02 6.53 3.87
N TYR A 38 -0.28 7.38 2.88
CA TYR A 38 -1.16 8.54 3.03
C TYR A 38 -2.39 8.43 2.12
N LEU A 39 -3.59 8.60 2.67
CA LEU A 39 -4.83 8.77 1.93
C LEU A 39 -5.80 9.61 2.77
N HIS A 40 -5.82 10.93 2.56
CA HIS A 40 -6.56 11.89 3.41
C HIS A 40 -6.19 11.79 4.91
N GLY A 41 -5.01 11.25 5.22
CA GLY A 41 -4.54 10.91 6.57
C GLY A 41 -3.42 9.87 6.50
N TRP A 42 -2.67 9.72 7.60
CA TRP A 42 -1.54 8.78 7.69
C TRP A 42 -1.97 7.43 8.28
N PHE A 43 -1.64 6.34 7.60
CA PHE A 43 -2.00 4.98 8.02
C PHE A 43 -0.77 4.08 8.08
N SER A 44 -0.57 3.45 9.24
CA SER A 44 0.53 2.50 9.47
C SER A 44 0.04 1.05 9.47
N GLY A 45 0.81 0.17 8.85
CA GLY A 45 0.54 -1.27 8.78
C GLY A 45 1.81 -2.09 9.00
N GLN A 46 1.63 -3.36 9.39
CA GLN A 46 2.74 -4.32 9.51
C GLN A 46 3.43 -4.58 8.17
N ASN A 47 2.72 -4.34 7.07
CA ASN A 47 3.17 -4.44 5.68
C ASN A 47 2.37 -3.46 4.81
N ILE A 48 2.75 -3.29 3.54
CA ILE A 48 2.08 -2.33 2.63
C ILE A 48 0.59 -2.66 2.44
N LYS A 49 0.25 -3.95 2.36
CA LYS A 49 -1.14 -4.42 2.22
C LYS A 49 -2.01 -3.96 3.39
N SER A 50 -1.56 -4.20 4.63
CA SER A 50 -2.29 -3.81 5.84
C SER A 50 -2.40 -2.30 6.01
N ALA A 51 -1.37 -1.53 5.61
CA ALA A 51 -1.42 -0.08 5.63
C ALA A 51 -2.48 0.46 4.66
N ILE A 52 -2.53 -0.09 3.44
CA ILE A 52 -3.54 0.27 2.43
C ILE A 52 -4.96 -0.14 2.88
N LEU A 53 -5.13 -1.34 3.43
CA LEU A 53 -6.45 -1.79 3.90
C LEU A 53 -6.99 -0.91 5.04
N LYS A 54 -6.13 -0.49 5.97
CA LYS A 54 -6.49 0.50 7.01
C LYS A 54 -6.88 1.84 6.42
N ALA A 55 -6.14 2.32 5.42
CA ALA A 55 -6.46 3.58 4.74
C ALA A 55 -7.82 3.53 4.03
N PHE A 56 -8.28 2.35 3.60
CA PHE A 56 -9.62 2.14 3.07
C PHE A 56 -10.70 1.85 4.13
N GLY A 57 -10.36 1.86 5.43
CA GLY A 57 -11.30 1.57 6.52
C GLY A 57 -11.73 0.09 6.59
N LYS A 58 -10.90 -0.84 6.08
CA LYS A 58 -11.21 -2.28 6.04
C LYS A 58 -10.56 -3.10 7.17
N VAL A 59 -10.08 -2.46 8.23
CA VAL A 59 -9.37 -3.06 9.38
C VAL A 59 -9.76 -2.34 10.66
#